data_AF-A0AAX2RNB2-F1
#
_entry.id   AF-A0AAX2RNB2-F1
#
_cell.length_a   1.000
_cell.length_b   1.000
_cell.length_c   1.000
_cell.angle_alpha   90.00
_cell.angle_beta   90.00
_cell.angle_gamma   90.00
#
_symmetry.space_group_name_H-M   'P 1'
#
loop_
_entity.id
_entity.type
_entity.pdbx_description
1 polymer ?
#
loop_
_entity_poly.entity_id
_entity_poly.type
_entity_poly.pdbx_seq_one_letter_code
_entity_poly.pdbx_strand_id
1 'polypeptide(L)'
;MSMFDMVTFRHCMPDGHIEGSDGYQTKDLRFGMDMASYEVTDEGRLIRTSSDLGQPLGDVCFNHTLTISAGNHSYDLTFTDGVLQTIHCFQTDRAVPFKKRSEAL
;
A
#
# COMPACT_ATOMS: atom_id res chain seq x y z
N MET A 1 19.82 0.68 11.95
CA MET A 1 19.03 0.63 10.71
C MET A 1 17.59 0.50 11.14
N SER A 2 16.78 1.56 11.02
CA SER A 2 15.34 1.46 11.32
C SER A 2 14.69 0.58 10.26
N MET A 3 14.15 -0.54 10.69
CA MET A 3 13.47 -1.50 9.82
C MET A 3 12.01 -1.05 9.73
N PHE A 4 11.63 -0.50 8.59
CA PHE A 4 10.25 -0.11 8.27
C PHE A 4 9.58 -1.27 7.54
N ASP A 5 8.26 -1.44 7.74
CA ASP A 5 7.50 -2.42 6.97
C ASP A 5 7.42 -1.96 5.51
N MET A 6 7.71 -2.87 4.59
CA MET A 6 7.74 -2.60 3.15
C MET A 6 6.41 -2.98 2.51
N VAL A 7 5.86 -2.08 1.70
CA VAL A 7 4.68 -2.32 0.87
C VAL A 7 5.08 -2.30 -0.60
N THR A 8 4.84 -3.41 -1.27
CA THR A 8 4.91 -3.46 -2.73
C THR A 8 3.58 -2.99 -3.31
N PHE A 9 3.62 -2.04 -4.22
CA PHE A 9 2.44 -1.51 -4.91
C PHE A 9 2.67 -1.59 -6.41
N ARG A 10 1.94 -2.48 -7.10
CA ARG A 10 2.15 -2.78 -8.54
C ARG A 10 1.28 -1.95 -9.48
N HIS A 11 0.53 -0.98 -8.97
CA HIS A 11 -0.34 -0.12 -9.78
C HIS A 11 0.32 1.25 -10.05
N CYS A 12 0.05 1.83 -11.22
CA CYS A 12 0.54 3.17 -11.54
C CYS A 12 -0.05 4.19 -10.57
N MET A 13 0.80 5.04 -10.00
CA MET A 13 0.33 6.10 -9.13
C MET A 13 -0.42 7.19 -9.91
N PRO A 14 -1.35 7.93 -9.27
CA PRO A 14 -2.19 8.93 -9.93
C PRO A 14 -1.41 10.10 -10.56
N ASP A 15 -0.21 10.35 -10.03
CA ASP A 15 0.76 11.35 -10.50
C ASP A 15 1.69 10.81 -11.59
N GLY A 16 1.53 9.55 -12.00
CA GLY A 16 2.39 8.89 -12.98
C GLY A 16 3.75 8.46 -12.45
N HIS A 17 3.97 8.54 -11.13
CA HIS A 17 5.21 8.11 -10.52
C HIS A 17 5.37 6.59 -10.61
N ILE A 18 6.54 6.16 -11.07
CA ILE A 18 6.94 4.76 -11.17
C ILE A 18 8.22 4.63 -10.35
N GLU A 19 8.13 4.19 -9.09
CA GLU A 19 9.34 3.76 -8.40
C GLU A 19 9.79 2.40 -8.93
N GLY A 20 11.01 2.40 -9.45
CA GLY A 20 11.74 1.21 -9.83
C GLY A 20 12.31 0.53 -8.59
N SER A 21 12.05 -0.77 -8.47
CA SER A 21 12.73 -1.76 -7.62
C SER A 21 12.60 -1.71 -6.10
N ASP A 22 12.55 -0.55 -5.42
CA ASP A 22 12.70 -0.52 -3.94
C ASP A 22 11.40 -0.54 -3.12
N GLY A 23 10.23 -0.50 -3.78
CA GLY A 23 8.93 -0.56 -3.10
C GLY A 23 8.64 0.68 -2.24
N TYR A 24 7.47 0.73 -1.61
CA TYR A 24 7.07 1.85 -0.77
C TYR A 24 7.30 1.51 0.70
N GLN A 25 7.85 2.44 1.48
CA GLN A 25 7.94 2.32 2.92
C GLN A 25 6.60 2.70 3.56
N THR A 26 6.10 1.89 4.49
CA THR A 26 4.94 2.29 5.28
C THR A 26 5.33 3.27 6.37
N LYS A 27 4.50 4.28 6.56
CA LYS A 27 4.64 5.25 7.66
C LYS A 27 3.63 5.02 8.78
N ASP A 28 2.46 4.49 8.44
CA ASP A 28 1.39 4.27 9.41
C ASP A 28 0.79 2.88 9.22
N LEU A 29 1.33 1.92 9.98
CA LEU A 29 0.61 0.72 10.33
C LEU A 29 0.10 0.93 11.74
N ARG A 30 -1.20 1.26 11.87
CA ARG A 30 -1.94 1.23 13.14
C ARG A 30 -1.88 -0.14 13.83
N PHE A 31 -1.46 -1.16 13.09
CA PHE A 31 -0.98 -2.45 13.56
C PHE A 31 0.47 -2.25 13.97
N GLY A 32 0.74 -2.06 15.27
CA GLY A 32 2.09 -1.74 15.75
C GLY A 32 3.16 -2.60 15.08
N MET A 33 4.26 -1.96 14.65
CA MET A 33 5.41 -2.53 13.93
C MET A 33 5.44 -4.06 13.88
N ASP A 34 4.87 -4.63 12.82
CA ASP A 34 4.72 -6.09 12.68
C ASP A 34 5.97 -6.75 12.08
N MET A 35 6.97 -5.96 11.64
CA MET A 35 8.18 -6.41 10.93
C MET A 35 7.80 -7.38 9.80
N ALA A 36 6.99 -6.88 8.88
CA ALA A 36 6.33 -7.65 7.85
C ALA A 36 6.40 -6.95 6.49
N SER A 37 6.42 -7.75 5.43
CA SER A 37 6.25 -7.25 4.07
C SER A 37 4.80 -7.43 3.65
N TYR A 38 4.31 -6.43 2.94
CA TYR A 38 2.95 -6.40 2.42
C TYR A 38 2.97 -6.14 0.91
N GLU A 39 1.94 -6.61 0.22
CA GLU A 39 1.68 -6.32 -1.19
C GLU A 39 0.23 -5.85 -1.32
N VAL A 40 0.01 -4.75 -2.04
CA VAL A 40 -1.33 -4.44 -2.53
C VAL A 40 -1.50 -5.08 -3.90
N THR A 41 -2.43 -6.01 -4.00
CA THR A 41 -2.70 -6.75 -5.24
C THR A 41 -3.39 -5.88 -6.27
N ASP A 42 -3.48 -6.38 -7.51
CA ASP A 42 -4.24 -5.75 -8.60
C ASP A 42 -5.76 -5.72 -8.35
N GLU A 43 -6.24 -6.53 -7.41
CA GLU A 43 -7.62 -6.47 -6.89
C GLU A 43 -7.80 -5.42 -5.77
N GLY A 44 -6.72 -4.76 -5.34
CA GLY A 44 -6.74 -3.78 -4.27
C GLY A 44 -6.77 -4.38 -2.87
N ARG A 45 -6.40 -5.66 -2.71
CA ARG A 45 -6.31 -6.31 -1.39
C ARG A 45 -4.92 -6.12 -0.81
N LEU A 46 -4.83 -5.87 0.50
CA LEU A 46 -3.56 -5.86 1.21
C LEU A 46 -3.24 -7.28 1.69
N ILE A 47 -2.15 -7.85 1.18
CA ILE A 47 -1.70 -9.20 1.50
C ILE A 47 -0.39 -9.09 2.27
N ARG A 48 -0.29 -9.78 3.41
CA ARG A 48 0.99 -9.98 4.09
C ARG A 48 1.76 -11.10 3.39
N THR A 49 2.92 -10.77 2.83
CA THR A 49 3.76 -11.69 2.04
C THR A 49 4.93 -12.26 2.83
N SER A 50 5.42 -11.53 3.84
CA SER A 50 6.40 -12.02 4.81
C SER A 50 6.15 -11.45 6.20
N SER A 51 6.66 -12.12 7.21
CA SER A 51 6.63 -11.67 8.60
C SER A 51 7.81 -12.25 9.35
N ASP A 52 8.55 -11.40 10.06
CA ASP A 52 9.63 -11.80 10.95
C ASP A 52 9.12 -12.21 12.35
N LEU A 53 7.91 -11.78 12.73
CA LEU A 53 7.29 -12.06 14.03
C LEU A 53 6.28 -13.23 13.98
N GLY A 54 6.17 -13.92 12.85
CA GLY A 54 5.36 -15.13 12.68
C GLY A 54 3.85 -14.88 12.55
N GLN A 55 3.40 -13.65 12.27
CA GLN A 55 2.00 -13.37 11.97
C GLN A 55 1.55 -14.14 10.71
N PRO A 56 0.24 -14.50 10.61
CA PRO A 56 -0.27 -15.20 9.45
C PRO A 56 -0.06 -14.40 8.16
N LEU A 57 0.43 -15.11 7.14
CA LEU A 57 0.52 -14.62 5.77
C LEU A 57 -0.84 -14.72 5.08
N GLY A 58 -1.06 -13.88 4.07
CA GLY A 58 -2.32 -13.84 3.33
C GLY A 58 -3.08 -12.51 3.49
N ASP A 59 -4.36 -12.53 3.12
CA ASP A 59 -5.23 -11.35 3.17
C ASP A 59 -5.44 -10.89 4.60
N VAL A 60 -5.12 -9.63 4.88
CA VAL A 60 -5.28 -9.04 6.21
C VAL A 60 -6.65 -8.37 6.40
N CYS A 61 -7.49 -8.32 5.37
CA CYS A 61 -8.79 -7.65 5.37
C CYS A 61 -8.72 -6.23 5.97
N PHE A 62 -7.69 -5.48 5.59
CA PHE A 62 -7.39 -4.17 6.17
C PHE A 62 -8.48 -3.15 5.84
N ASN A 63 -8.91 -2.37 6.85
CA ASN A 63 -10.08 -1.49 6.79
C ASN A 63 -9.81 -0.07 7.31
N HIS A 64 -8.63 0.45 7.01
CA HIS A 64 -8.19 1.78 7.44
C HIS A 64 -7.44 2.49 6.30
N THR A 65 -6.90 3.67 6.61
CA THR A 65 -5.95 4.36 5.74
C THR A 65 -4.54 3.88 6.04
N LEU A 66 -3.80 3.52 4.99
CA LEU A 66 -2.40 3.15 5.03
C LEU A 66 -1.59 4.24 4.32
N THR A 67 -0.72 4.91 5.05
CA THR A 67 0.19 5.91 4.48
C THR A 67 1.48 5.22 4.04
N ILE A 68 1.81 5.35 2.77
CA ILE A 68 3.06 4.85 2.17
C ILE A 68 3.90 6.00 1.63
N SER A 69 5.21 5.83 1.62
CA SER A 69 6.16 6.82 1.11
C SER A 69 7.29 6.18 0.33
N ALA A 70 7.69 6.85 -0.73
CA ALA A 70 8.75 6.45 -1.65
C ALA A 70 9.55 7.70 -2.01
N GLY A 71 10.76 7.84 -1.45
CA GLY A 71 11.55 9.07 -1.57
C GLY A 71 10.78 10.31 -1.13
N ASN A 72 10.56 11.24 -2.07
CA ASN A 72 9.79 12.47 -1.85
C ASN A 72 8.28 12.33 -2.14
N HIS A 73 7.84 11.13 -2.53
CA HIS A 73 6.44 10.81 -2.79
C HIS A 73 5.79 10.18 -1.56
N SER A 74 4.53 10.51 -1.32
CA SER A 74 3.75 9.97 -0.21
C SER A 74 2.30 9.86 -0.66
N TYR A 75 1.65 8.78 -0.22
CA TYR A 75 0.30 8.45 -0.63
C TYR A 75 -0.49 7.90 0.55
N ASP A 76 -1.77 8.26 0.61
CA ASP A 76 -2.73 7.63 1.50
C ASP A 76 -3.58 6.65 0.69
N LEU A 77 -3.52 5.38 1.08
CA LEU A 77 -4.31 4.29 0.53
C LEU A 77 -5.50 4.03 1.47
N THR A 78 -6.71 4.33 1.05
CA THR A 78 -7.91 4.13 1.90
C THR A 78 -8.58 2.81 1.54
N PHE A 79 -8.65 1.90 2.51
CA PHE A 79 -9.29 0.61 2.37
C PHE A 79 -10.65 0.57 3.06
N THR A 80 -11.62 -0.10 2.43
CA THR A 80 -12.96 -0.35 2.95
C THR A 80 -13.41 -1.74 2.53
N ASP A 81 -13.98 -2.49 3.47
CA ASP A 81 -14.32 -3.90 3.34
C ASP A 81 -13.17 -4.79 2.80
N GLY A 82 -11.94 -4.50 3.22
CA GLY A 82 -10.72 -5.23 2.82
C GLY A 82 -10.17 -4.86 1.45
N VAL A 83 -10.73 -3.83 0.81
CA VAL A 83 -10.41 -3.44 -0.57
C VAL A 83 -10.03 -1.97 -0.66
N LEU A 84 -8.98 -1.66 -1.41
CA LEU A 84 -8.53 -0.31 -1.71
C LEU A 84 -9.59 0.43 -2.53
N GLN A 85 -10.05 1.56 -1.99
CA GLN A 85 -11.07 2.41 -2.61
C GLN A 85 -10.46 3.64 -3.28
N THR A 86 -9.53 4.32 -2.59
CA THR A 86 -8.95 5.57 -3.06
C THR A 86 -7.46 5.64 -2.78
N ILE A 87 -6.76 6.32 -3.69
CA ILE A 87 -5.36 6.68 -3.57
C ILE A 87 -5.29 8.21 -3.55
N HIS A 88 -4.83 8.77 -2.45
CA HIS A 88 -4.57 10.20 -2.32
C HIS A 88 -3.07 10.47 -2.44
N CYS A 89 -2.68 11.29 -3.42
CA CYS A 89 -1.31 11.69 -3.69
C CYS A 89 -1.05 13.06 -3.06
N PHE A 90 -0.14 13.11 -2.07
CA PHE A 90 0.16 14.35 -1.36
C PHE A 90 0.92 15.37 -2.22
N GLN A 91 1.64 14.91 -3.25
CA GLN A 91 2.45 15.77 -4.12
C GLN A 91 1.59 16.63 -5.03
N THR A 92 0.41 16.12 -5.38
CA THR A 92 -0.53 16.77 -6.31
C THR A 92 -1.84 17.18 -5.64
N ASP A 93 -1.99 16.90 -4.34
CA ASP A 93 -3.23 17.07 -3.56
C ASP A 93 -4.43 16.39 -4.27
N ARG A 94 -4.18 15.26 -4.94
CA ARG A 94 -5.17 14.61 -5.79
C ARG A 94 -5.55 13.26 -5.21
N ALA A 95 -6.85 13.07 -4.96
CA ALA A 95 -7.44 11.78 -4.68
C ALA A 95 -8.10 11.21 -5.93
N VAL A 96 -7.81 9.94 -6.24
CA VAL A 96 -8.48 9.21 -7.31
C VAL A 96 -9.03 7.88 -6.79
N PRO A 97 -10.16 7.40 -7.34
CA PRO A 97 -10.62 6.04 -7.05
C PRO A 97 -9.62 5.03 -7.61
N PHE A 98 -9.35 3.99 -6.83
CA PHE A 98 -8.58 2.85 -7.31
C PHE A 98 -9.42 2.09 -8.33
N LYS A 99 -8.81 1.78 -9.47
CA LYS A 99 -9.42 0.96 -10.51
C LYS A 99 -8.67 -0.36 -10.57
N LYS A 100 -9.39 -1.45 -10.31
CA LYS A 100 -8.83 -2.79 -10.45
C LYS A 100 -8.37 -2.99 -11.88
N ARG A 101 -7.30 -3.76 -12.06
CA ARG A 101 -6.74 -4.01 -13.39
C ARG A 101 -7.77 -4.67 -14.34
N SER A 102 -8.70 -5.45 -13.81
CA SER A 102 -9.79 -6.09 -14.56
C SER A 102 -10.87 -5.12 -15.07
N GLU A 103 -10.96 -3.90 -14.52
CA GLU A 103 -11.93 -2.87 -14.92
C GLU A 103 -11.34 -1.80 -15.85
N ALA A 104 -10.07 -1.96 -16.25
CA ALA A 104 -9.34 -1.03 -17.11
C ALA A 104 -9.36 -1.40 -18.61
N LEU A 105 -10.23 -2.34 -19.03
CA LEU A 105 -10.39 -2.83 -20.41
C LEU A 105 -11.69 -2.34 -21.05
#